data_AF-A0A4Z0PXU1-F1
#
_entry.id   AF-A0A4Z0PXU1-F1
#
_cell.length_a   1.000
_cell.length_b   1.000
_cell.length_c   1.000
_cell.angle_alpha   90.00
_cell.angle_beta   90.00
_cell.angle_gamma   90.00
#
_symmetry.space_group_name_H-M   'P 1'
#
loop_
_entity.id
_entity.type
_entity.pdbx_description
1 polymer ?
#
loop_
_entity_poly.entity_id
_entity_poly.type
_entity_poly.pdbx_seq_one_letter_code
_entity_poly.pdbx_strand_id
1 'polypeptide(L)'
;MSATSQLVKEIDQRIRQELWLDFHVHSYDGTKLVIAGGKDLTYSHELEIIFSGVFFVSAFFQGWHSDVKAPVFYLPDNVRELNLQYEIEQGYTLFAFCTEEYRNDVLVAAEAVSYNTDTVFHYKRPELKANERIADSVIRNRQ
;
A
#
# COMPACT_ATOMS: atom_id res chain seq x y z
N MET A 1 6.34 -7.22 21.19
CA MET A 1 5.83 -6.64 19.91
C MET A 1 5.69 -7.80 18.94
N SER A 2 4.56 -7.92 18.24
CA SER A 2 4.36 -8.99 17.24
C SER A 2 5.20 -8.71 15.98
N ALA A 3 5.48 -9.75 15.19
CA ALA A 3 6.19 -9.60 13.91
C ALA A 3 5.48 -8.59 12.98
N THR A 4 4.14 -8.65 12.93
CA THR A 4 3.30 -7.70 12.17
C THR A 4 3.49 -6.26 12.61
N SER A 5 3.48 -5.98 13.92
CA SER A 5 3.69 -4.62 14.42
C SER A 5 5.08 -4.08 14.10
N GLN A 6 6.10 -4.94 14.05
CA GLN A 6 7.46 -4.53 13.66
C GLN A 6 7.52 -4.19 12.17
N LEU A 7 6.90 -5.02 11.32
CA LEU A 7 6.84 -4.79 9.88
C LEU A 7 6.08 -3.51 9.52
N VAL A 8 4.94 -3.25 10.18
CA VAL A 8 4.18 -2.01 10.00
C VAL A 8 5.05 -0.79 10.32
N LYS A 9 5.81 -0.84 11.43
CA LYS A 9 6.75 0.25 11.79
C LYS A 9 7.86 0.43 10.77
N GLU A 10 8.37 -0.66 10.21
CA GLU A 10 9.42 -0.61 9.17
C GLU A 10 8.90 0.05 7.89
N ILE A 11 7.71 -0.34 7.43
CA ILE A 11 7.05 0.26 6.25
C ILE A 11 6.80 1.75 6.50
N ASP A 12 6.21 2.10 7.65
CA ASP A 12 5.95 3.50 8.03
C ASP A 12 7.23 4.35 8.07
N GLN A 13 8.29 3.83 8.71
CA GLN A 13 9.58 4.52 8.77
C GLN A 13 10.14 4.76 7.37
N ARG A 14 9.98 3.81 6.45
CA ARG A 14 10.44 3.95 5.07
C ARG A 14 9.66 5.02 4.32
N ILE A 15 8.34 5.07 4.50
CA ILE A 15 7.50 6.14 3.91
C ILE A 15 7.95 7.51 4.45
N ARG A 16 8.17 7.62 5.76
CA ARG A 16 8.53 8.90 6.40
C ARG A 16 10.00 9.31 6.23
N GLN A 17 10.83 8.50 5.58
CA GLN A 17 12.16 8.92 5.11
C GLN A 17 12.07 9.84 3.89
N GLU A 18 10.95 9.80 3.17
CA GLU A 18 10.70 10.68 2.04
C GLU A 18 10.01 11.97 2.48
N LEU A 19 10.16 13.03 1.67
CA LEU A 19 9.45 14.29 1.93
C LEU A 19 7.93 14.14 1.79
N TRP A 20 7.51 13.27 0.88
CA TRP A 20 6.13 12.87 0.61
C TRP A 20 6.15 11.65 -0.33
N LEU A 21 5.06 10.88 -0.32
CA LEU A 21 4.74 9.88 -1.34
C LEU A 21 3.26 9.99 -1.72
N ASP A 22 2.98 9.81 -3.00
CA ASP A 22 1.63 9.52 -3.48
C ASP A 22 1.37 8.03 -3.37
N PHE A 23 0.12 7.67 -3.16
CA PHE A 23 -0.34 6.29 -3.14
C PHE A 23 -1.56 6.09 -4.04
N HIS A 24 -1.67 4.92 -4.64
CA HIS A 24 -2.92 4.47 -5.29
C HIS A 24 -3.07 2.94 -5.22
N VAL A 25 -4.30 2.48 -5.43
CA VAL A 25 -4.58 1.05 -5.63
C VAL A 25 -4.01 0.61 -6.98
N HIS A 26 -2.86 -0.08 -6.96
CA HIS A 26 -2.16 -0.48 -8.17
C HIS A 26 -2.81 -1.69 -8.86
N SER A 27 -3.14 -2.72 -8.08
CA SER A 27 -3.81 -3.91 -8.58
C SER A 27 -4.55 -4.65 -7.48
N TYR A 28 -5.60 -5.38 -7.87
CA TYR A 28 -6.30 -6.34 -7.03
C TYR A 28 -6.74 -7.53 -7.88
N ASP A 29 -6.42 -8.74 -7.45
CA ASP A 29 -6.71 -9.98 -8.19
C ASP A 29 -7.83 -10.84 -7.56
N GLY A 30 -8.52 -10.32 -6.55
CA GLY A 30 -9.52 -11.06 -5.77
C GLY A 30 -8.99 -11.57 -4.43
N THR A 31 -7.68 -11.71 -4.25
CA THR A 31 -7.08 -12.17 -2.98
C THR A 31 -5.93 -11.31 -2.50
N LYS A 32 -5.22 -10.67 -3.43
CA LYS A 32 -4.04 -9.85 -3.19
C LYS A 32 -4.30 -8.44 -3.66
N LEU A 33 -4.08 -7.48 -2.78
CA LEU A 33 -4.11 -6.04 -3.07
C LEU A 33 -2.68 -5.51 -3.06
N VAL A 34 -2.33 -4.73 -4.08
CA VAL A 34 -1.09 -3.96 -4.12
C VAL A 34 -1.44 -2.48 -4.10
N ILE A 35 -0.94 -1.78 -3.09
CA ILE A 35 -0.93 -0.31 -3.04
C ILE A 35 0.47 0.13 -3.47
N ALA A 36 0.55 0.90 -4.55
CA ALA A 36 1.82 1.49 -5.00
C ALA A 36 2.02 2.84 -4.31
N GLY A 37 3.26 3.10 -3.90
CA GLY A 37 3.74 4.36 -3.34
C GLY A 37 4.92 4.90 -4.14
N GLY A 38 4.94 6.20 -4.42
CA GLY A 38 5.99 6.80 -5.23
C GLY A 38 5.89 8.31 -5.38
N LYS A 39 6.90 8.92 -6.00
CA LYS A 39 6.94 10.37 -6.25
C LYS A 39 6.33 10.78 -7.59
N ASP A 40 6.20 9.84 -8.51
CA ASP A 40 5.56 10.06 -9.82
C ASP A 40 4.95 8.76 -10.34
N LEU A 41 3.77 8.45 -9.83
CA LEU A 41 3.04 7.21 -10.13
C LEU A 41 2.61 7.08 -11.59
N THR A 42 2.78 8.12 -12.42
CA THR A 42 2.52 8.05 -13.86
C THR A 42 3.58 7.21 -14.57
N TYR A 43 4.84 7.35 -14.17
CA TYR A 43 5.97 6.70 -14.86
C TYR A 43 6.54 5.54 -14.07
N SER A 44 6.58 5.63 -12.75
CA SER A 44 7.07 4.56 -11.89
C SER A 44 6.54 4.64 -10.46
N HIS A 45 6.71 3.56 -9.72
CA HIS A 45 6.60 3.59 -8.27
C HIS A 45 7.76 2.83 -7.63
N GLU A 46 8.11 3.22 -6.40
CA GLU A 46 9.29 2.74 -5.68
C GLU A 46 8.95 1.93 -4.44
N LEU A 47 7.66 1.86 -4.10
CA LEU A 47 7.14 1.09 -2.99
C LEU A 47 5.89 0.34 -3.44
N GLU A 48 5.84 -0.95 -3.15
CA GLU A 48 4.63 -1.75 -3.21
C GLU A 48 4.33 -2.24 -1.79
N ILE A 49 3.16 -1.91 -1.25
CA ILE A 49 2.64 -2.52 -0.01
C ILE A 49 1.62 -3.56 -0.43
N ILE A 50 1.91 -4.81 -0.09
CA ILE A 50 1.25 -5.99 -0.64
C ILE A 50 0.48 -6.68 0.48
N PHE A 51 -0.83 -6.68 0.36
CA PHE A 51 -1.74 -7.37 1.27
C PHE A 51 -2.20 -8.68 0.63
N SER A 52 -2.19 -9.77 1.39
CA SER A 52 -2.67 -11.09 0.97
C SER A 52 -3.79 -11.57 1.87
N GLY A 53 -4.76 -12.28 1.30
CA GLY A 53 -5.98 -12.68 2.02
C GLY A 53 -6.79 -11.44 2.39
N VAL A 54 -7.03 -10.55 1.42
CA VAL A 54 -7.75 -9.30 1.63
C VAL A 54 -9.24 -9.59 1.80
N PHE A 55 -9.81 -9.13 2.91
CA PHE A 55 -11.24 -9.24 3.21
C PHE A 55 -11.99 -7.94 2.93
N PHE A 56 -11.41 -6.81 3.35
CA PHE A 56 -12.06 -5.51 3.27
C PHE A 56 -11.07 -4.42 2.86
N VAL A 57 -11.54 -3.47 2.05
CA VAL A 57 -10.80 -2.28 1.65
C VAL A 57 -11.75 -1.08 1.63
N SER A 58 -11.35 0.00 2.29
CA SER A 58 -11.93 1.33 2.11
C SER A 58 -10.82 2.26 1.65
N ALA A 59 -10.81 2.63 0.37
CA ALA A 59 -9.74 3.40 -0.25
C ALA A 59 -10.25 4.38 -1.30
N PHE A 60 -9.39 5.31 -1.71
CA PHE A 60 -9.65 6.26 -2.81
C PHE A 60 -8.98 5.80 -4.10
N PHE A 61 -9.75 5.71 -5.20
CA PHE A 61 -9.20 5.27 -6.49
C PHE A 61 -8.40 6.36 -7.22
N GLN A 62 -8.64 7.65 -6.93
CA GLN A 62 -7.85 8.75 -7.51
C GLN A 62 -6.44 8.86 -6.89
N GLY A 63 -6.15 8.07 -5.86
CA GLY A 63 -4.92 8.16 -5.08
C GLY A 63 -5.04 9.12 -3.89
N TRP A 64 -3.99 9.16 -3.09
CA TRP A 64 -3.89 10.02 -1.89
C TRP A 64 -2.43 10.31 -1.54
N HIS A 65 -2.20 11.44 -0.88
CA HIS A 65 -0.88 11.86 -0.39
C HIS A 65 -0.67 11.46 1.08
N SER A 66 0.57 11.10 1.43
CA SER A 66 0.97 10.88 2.83
C SER A 66 1.24 12.18 3.59
N ASP A 67 0.73 12.28 4.83
CA ASP A 67 1.24 13.26 5.81
C ASP A 67 2.38 12.67 6.64
N VAL A 68 3.63 12.97 6.27
CA VAL A 68 4.82 12.43 6.95
C VAL A 68 5.09 13.05 8.34
N LYS A 69 4.27 14.00 8.80
CA LYS A 69 4.37 14.58 10.16
C LYS A 69 3.83 13.65 11.25
N ALA A 70 3.00 12.68 10.85
CA ALA A 70 2.43 11.65 11.71
C ALA A 70 2.75 10.26 11.11
N PRO A 71 2.56 9.15 11.85
CA PRO A 71 2.60 7.82 11.24
C PRO A 71 1.66 7.74 10.04
N VAL A 72 2.21 7.38 8.89
CA VAL A 72 1.46 7.27 7.64
C VAL A 72 0.84 5.89 7.56
N PHE A 73 1.56 4.83 7.93
CA PHE A 73 1.07 3.46 7.87
C PHE A 73 1.05 2.82 9.27
N TYR A 74 -0.12 2.38 9.73
CA TYR A 74 -0.26 2.00 11.13
C TYR A 74 -1.35 0.96 11.38
N LEU A 75 -1.37 0.42 12.61
CA LEU A 75 -2.45 -0.41 13.13
C LEU A 75 -3.38 0.49 13.96
N PRO A 76 -4.66 0.64 13.59
CA PRO A 76 -5.60 1.47 14.37
C PRO A 76 -5.73 1.00 15.82
N ASP A 77 -5.96 1.93 16.75
CA ASP A 77 -6.21 1.60 18.15
C ASP A 77 -7.69 1.19 18.39
N ASN A 78 -8.61 1.73 17.58
CA ASN A 78 -10.06 1.49 17.62
C ASN A 78 -10.50 0.28 16.77
N VAL A 79 -9.72 -0.80 16.77
CA VAL A 79 -9.96 -1.99 15.92
C VAL A 79 -11.34 -2.58 16.15
N ARG A 80 -11.83 -2.58 17.39
CA ARG A 80 -13.13 -3.18 17.73
C ARG A 80 -14.28 -2.41 17.08
N GLU A 81 -14.28 -1.09 17.16
CA GLU A 81 -15.31 -0.25 16.54
C GLU A 81 -15.27 -0.41 15.02
N LEU A 82 -14.09 -0.36 14.42
CA LEU A 82 -13.91 -0.50 12.97
C LEU A 82 -14.34 -1.88 12.46
N ASN A 83 -14.02 -2.95 13.20
CA ASN A 83 -14.45 -4.29 12.83
C ASN A 83 -15.98 -4.44 12.87
N LEU A 84 -16.66 -3.85 13.85
CA LEU A 84 -18.12 -3.86 13.90
C LEU A 84 -18.74 -3.00 12.80
N GLN A 85 -18.16 -1.84 12.52
CA GLN A 85 -18.66 -0.91 11.50
C GLN A 85 -18.59 -1.51 10.08
N TYR A 86 -17.52 -2.23 9.78
CA TYR A 86 -17.26 -2.79 8.46
C TYR A 86 -17.45 -4.31 8.37
N GLU A 87 -18.05 -4.90 9.41
CA GLU A 87 -18.34 -6.34 9.50
C GLU A 87 -17.10 -7.23 9.24
N ILE A 88 -15.93 -6.79 9.73
CA ILE A 88 -14.67 -7.51 9.55
C ILE A 88 -14.65 -8.75 10.45
N GLU A 89 -14.49 -9.91 9.81
CA GLU A 89 -14.44 -11.20 10.50
C GLU A 89 -13.15 -11.39 11.33
N GLN A 90 -13.18 -12.35 12.26
CA GLN A 90 -11.98 -12.73 13.00
C GLN A 90 -10.95 -13.40 12.08
N GLY A 91 -9.67 -13.14 12.34
CA GLY A 91 -8.56 -13.69 11.55
C GLY A 91 -7.87 -12.66 10.65
N TYR A 92 -8.51 -11.51 10.42
CA TYR A 92 -7.92 -10.41 9.67
C TYR A 92 -7.27 -9.37 10.58
N THR A 93 -6.15 -8.81 10.12
CA THR A 93 -5.51 -7.64 10.74
C THR A 93 -5.95 -6.39 9.99
N LEU A 94 -6.35 -5.35 10.73
CA LEU A 94 -6.70 -4.05 10.16
C LEU A 94 -5.47 -3.15 10.09
N PHE A 95 -5.20 -2.64 8.90
CA PHE A 95 -4.14 -1.69 8.58
C PHE A 95 -4.77 -0.38 8.12
N ALA A 96 -4.10 0.74 8.41
CA ALA A 96 -4.56 2.06 8.03
C ALA A 96 -3.45 2.90 7.37
N PHE A 97 -3.85 3.74 6.43
CA PHE A 97 -3.05 4.86 5.94
C PHE A 97 -3.67 6.18 6.37
N CYS A 98 -2.90 7.00 7.08
CA CYS A 98 -3.24 8.40 7.32
C CYS A 98 -3.10 9.17 6.01
N THR A 99 -4.17 9.85 5.59
CA THR A 99 -4.16 10.67 4.36
C THR A 99 -4.09 12.15 4.71
N GLU A 100 -3.29 12.93 3.98
CA GLU A 100 -3.23 14.39 4.18
C GLU A 100 -4.49 15.10 3.63
N GLU A 101 -5.00 14.63 2.49
CA GLU A 101 -6.02 15.34 1.71
C GLU A 101 -7.46 15.04 2.13
N TYR A 102 -7.67 13.89 2.79
CA TYR A 102 -9.00 13.40 3.12
C TYR A 102 -9.18 13.31 4.63
N ARG A 103 -10.45 13.44 5.06
CA ARG A 103 -10.82 13.28 6.48
C ARG A 103 -10.81 11.83 6.95
N ASN A 104 -10.82 10.89 6.02
CA ASN A 104 -10.92 9.47 6.28
C ASN A 104 -9.64 8.80 5.85
N ASP A 105 -9.16 7.89 6.68
CA ASP A 105 -8.03 7.05 6.37
C ASP A 105 -8.39 5.97 5.36
N VAL A 106 -7.37 5.49 4.65
CA VAL A 106 -7.50 4.26 3.86
C VAL A 106 -7.37 3.07 4.80
N LEU A 107 -8.33 2.15 4.77
CA LEU A 107 -8.36 0.97 5.63
C LEU A 107 -8.26 -0.30 4.79
N VAL A 108 -7.44 -1.25 5.25
CA VAL A 108 -7.30 -2.57 4.64
C VAL A 108 -7.36 -3.64 5.72
N ALA A 109 -8.29 -4.58 5.62
CA ALA A 109 -8.32 -5.78 6.45
C ALA A 109 -7.76 -6.96 5.64
N ALA A 110 -6.67 -7.57 6.12
CA ALA A 110 -6.00 -8.67 5.43
C ALA A 110 -5.34 -9.65 6.41
N GLU A 111 -5.08 -10.88 5.95
CA GLU A 111 -4.39 -11.90 6.74
C GLU A 111 -2.91 -11.55 6.96
N ALA A 112 -2.27 -11.00 5.92
CA ALA A 112 -0.87 -10.61 5.99
C ALA A 112 -0.55 -9.38 5.12
N VAL A 113 0.55 -8.72 5.47
CA VAL A 113 1.15 -7.62 4.74
C VAL A 113 2.63 -7.91 4.49
N SER A 114 3.14 -7.45 3.36
CA SER A 114 4.57 -7.40 3.01
C SER A 114 4.83 -6.17 2.16
N TYR A 115 6.09 -5.92 1.79
CA TYR A 115 6.41 -4.82 0.89
C TYR A 115 7.58 -5.17 -0.03
N ASN A 116 7.67 -4.45 -1.15
CA ASN A 116 8.78 -4.49 -2.10
C ASN A 116 9.23 -3.05 -2.41
N THR A 117 10.51 -2.88 -2.72
CA THR A 117 11.15 -1.57 -2.90
C THR A 117 11.87 -1.44 -4.24
N ASP A 118 11.56 -2.33 -5.17
CA ASP A 118 12.04 -2.22 -6.54
C ASP A 118 11.35 -1.02 -7.21
N THR A 119 12.05 -0.35 -8.10
CA THR A 119 11.43 0.64 -8.97
C THR A 119 10.71 -0.07 -10.10
N VAL A 120 9.39 0.09 -10.16
CA VAL A 120 8.53 -0.52 -11.19
C VAL A 120 8.17 0.55 -12.23
N PHE A 121 8.58 0.35 -13.48
CA PHE A 121 8.28 1.27 -14.58
C PHE A 121 6.97 0.92 -15.29
N HIS A 122 6.15 1.94 -15.54
CA HIS A 122 4.90 1.86 -16.30
C HIS A 122 5.09 2.07 -17.81
N TYR A 123 6.33 2.03 -18.30
CA TYR A 123 6.69 2.14 -19.70
C TYR A 123 7.83 1.18 -20.05
N LYS A 124 8.06 0.96 -21.35
CA LYS A 124 9.14 0.07 -21.82
C LYS A 124 10.49 0.71 -21.55
N ARG A 125 11.39 -0.02 -20.89
CA ARG A 125 12.77 0.38 -20.67
C ARG A 125 13.71 -0.78 -21.04
N PRO A 126 14.69 -0.57 -21.93
CA PRO A 126 15.51 -1.66 -22.49
C PRO A 126 16.57 -2.20 -21.53
N GLU A 127 17.04 -1.39 -20.58
CA GLU A 127 18.15 -1.73 -19.68
C GLU A 127 17.73 -1.50 -18.23
N LEU A 128 17.24 -2.55 -17.58
CA LEU A 128 16.90 -2.54 -16.15
C LEU A 128 18.15 -2.83 -15.32
N LYS A 129 18.31 -2.05 -14.26
CA LYS A 129 19.30 -2.29 -13.20
C LYS A 129 18.78 -3.32 -12.20
N ALA A 130 19.64 -3.71 -11.26
CA ALA A 130 19.19 -4.46 -10.09
C ALA A 130 18.10 -3.66 -9.35
N ASN A 131 17.05 -4.36 -8.91
CA ASN A 131 15.86 -3.76 -8.27
C ASN A 131 15.04 -2.82 -9.18
N GLU A 132 15.14 -2.97 -10.50
CA GLU A 132 14.24 -2.32 -11.47
C GLU A 132 13.36 -3.38 -12.16
N ARG A 133 12.05 -3.14 -12.28
CA ARG A 133 11.07 -4.03 -12.91
C ARG A 133 10.19 -3.26 -13.90
N ILE A 134 9.53 -3.98 -14.81
CA ILE A 134 8.46 -3.43 -15.66
C ILE A 134 7.12 -3.89 -15.10
N ALA A 135 6.13 -2.99 -15.04
CA ALA A 135 4.78 -3.33 -14.61
C ALA A 135 4.17 -4.41 -15.51
N ASP A 136 3.45 -5.36 -14.91
CA ASP A 136 2.76 -6.45 -15.61
C ASP A 136 1.85 -5.96 -16.74
N SER A 137 1.15 -4.84 -16.54
CA SER A 137 0.26 -4.24 -17.54
C SER A 137 0.99 -3.86 -18.83
N VAL A 138 2.26 -3.46 -18.75
CA VAL A 138 3.10 -3.13 -19.92
C VAL A 138 3.58 -4.40 -20.62
N ILE A 139 3.84 -5.47 -19.86
CA ILE A 139 4.27 -6.76 -20.40
C ILE A 139 3.13 -7.46 -21.14
N ARG A 140 1.92 -7.45 -20.56
CA ARG A 140 0.73 -8.15 -21.08
C ARG A 140 0.17 -7.57 -22.39
N ASN A 141 0.41 -6.29 -22.68
CA ASN A 141 0.07 -5.65 -23.97
C ASN A 141 0.88 -6.19 -25.19
N ARG A 142 1.40 -7.43 -25.12
CA ARG A 142 2.17 -8.12 -26.17
C ARG A 142 1.52 -9.41 -26.70
N GLN A 143 0.36 -9.81 -26.18
CA GLN A 143 -0.41 -10.97 -26.66
C GLN A 143 -1.67 -10.51 -27.38
#